data_AF-A0A078GV72-F1
#
_entry.id   AF-A0A078GV72-F1
#
_cell.length_a   1.000
_cell.length_b   1.000
_cell.length_c   1.000
_cell.angle_alpha   90.00
_cell.angle_beta   90.00
_cell.angle_gamma   90.00
#
_symmetry.space_group_name_H-M   'P 1'
#
loop_
_entity.id
_entity.type
_entity.pdbx_description
1 polymer ?
#
loop_
_entity_poly.entity_id
_entity_poly.type
_entity_poly.pdbx_seq_one_letter_code
_entity_poly.pdbx_strand_id
1 'polypeptide(L)'
;MAKQSCRRVLRRQAKSNMPKAHISICLIISLYFSSENFTRVNSQSQGHWCIANHVMDNERLQKNIDFACSKIDCRIIMEGGSCYDPNTPLNHASVAMNLYYQAQGRHQRDCYFEGSGLITVIDPSYGCCKYQYRK
;
A
#
# COMPACT_ATOMS: atom_id res chain seq x y z
N MET A 1 -18.11 -9.42 10.38
CA MET A 1 -18.23 -9.51 8.90
C MET A 1 -16.90 -9.28 8.14
N ALA A 2 -15.93 -8.55 8.69
CA ALA A 2 -14.61 -8.30 8.07
C ALA A 2 -13.81 -9.58 7.70
N LYS A 3 -13.82 -10.62 8.55
CA LYS A 3 -13.21 -11.94 8.26
C LYS A 3 -13.76 -12.60 7.00
N GLN A 4 -15.05 -12.40 6.67
CA GLN A 4 -15.69 -12.98 5.47
C GLN A 4 -15.20 -12.28 4.19
N SER A 5 -15.01 -10.95 4.24
CA SER A 5 -14.46 -10.15 3.15
C SER A 5 -13.02 -10.58 2.84
N CYS A 6 -12.19 -10.71 3.89
CA CYS A 6 -10.83 -11.20 3.74
C CYS A 6 -10.77 -12.66 3.24
N ARG A 7 -11.62 -13.56 3.76
CA ARG A 7 -11.70 -14.95 3.27
C ARG A 7 -12.09 -15.04 1.79
N ARG A 8 -12.95 -14.14 1.28
CA ARG A 8 -13.28 -14.06 -0.15
C ARG A 8 -12.11 -13.54 -0.99
N VAL A 9 -11.37 -12.53 -0.53
CA VAL A 9 -10.17 -12.00 -1.22
C VAL A 9 -9.06 -13.04 -1.29
N LEU A 10 -8.76 -13.71 -0.17
CA LEU A 10 -7.76 -14.78 -0.11
C LEU A 10 -8.12 -15.95 -1.04
N ARG A 11 -9.40 -16.35 -1.09
CA ARG A 11 -9.89 -17.39 -2.03
C ARG A 11 -9.73 -16.98 -3.49
N ARG A 12 -9.85 -15.68 -3.83
CA ARG A 12 -9.61 -15.18 -5.19
C ARG A 12 -8.13 -15.15 -5.55
N GLN A 13 -7.25 -14.75 -4.62
CA GLN A 13 -5.80 -14.71 -4.83
C GLN A 13 -5.19 -16.11 -5.04
N ALA A 14 -5.73 -17.14 -4.38
CA ALA A 14 -5.31 -18.52 -4.61
C ALA A 14 -5.57 -19.00 -6.05
N LYS A 15 -6.54 -18.39 -6.75
CA LYS A 15 -6.93 -18.79 -8.12
C LYS A 15 -6.09 -18.11 -9.22
N SER A 16 -5.37 -17.02 -8.91
CA SER A 16 -4.53 -16.29 -9.88
C SER A 16 -3.09 -16.78 -9.99
N ASN A 17 -2.61 -17.61 -9.06
CA ASN A 17 -1.26 -18.18 -9.06
C ASN A 17 -1.16 -19.52 -9.85
N MET A 18 -1.77 -19.59 -11.04
CA MET A 18 -1.58 -20.73 -11.93
C MET A 18 -0.38 -20.44 -12.85
N PRO A 19 0.71 -21.23 -12.81
CA PRO A 19 1.88 -20.98 -13.65
C PRO A 19 1.50 -21.20 -15.11
N LYS A 20 1.52 -20.13 -15.91
CA LYS A 20 1.49 -20.25 -17.37
C LYS A 20 2.86 -20.76 -17.81
N ALA A 21 2.91 -22.04 -18.17
CA ALA A 21 4.06 -22.62 -18.85
C ALA A 21 4.20 -21.96 -20.23
N HIS A 22 5.12 -21.01 -20.36
CA HIS A 22 5.50 -20.48 -21.67
C HIS A 22 6.54 -21.41 -22.29
N ILE A 23 6.13 -22.06 -23.38
CA ILE A 23 6.92 -22.99 -24.17
C ILE A 23 8.06 -22.21 -24.86
N SER A 24 9.28 -22.68 -24.59
CA SER A 24 10.56 -22.47 -25.29
C SER A 24 10.56 -21.55 -26.53
N ILE A 25 10.97 -20.30 -26.34
CA ILE A 25 11.44 -19.39 -27.41
C ILE A 25 12.82 -18.87 -26.97
N CYS A 26 13.79 -19.77 -26.85
CA CYS A 26 15.14 -19.48 -26.34
C CYS A 26 16.26 -19.52 -27.40
N LEU A 27 15.97 -19.70 -28.70
CA LEU A 27 17.05 -20.02 -29.66
C LEU A 27 17.31 -19.00 -30.78
N ILE A 28 16.49 -17.96 -30.97
CA ILE A 28 16.61 -17.10 -32.17
C ILE A 28 17.11 -15.68 -31.87
N ILE A 29 17.21 -15.26 -30.61
CA ILE A 29 17.60 -13.88 -30.25
C ILE A 29 19.13 -13.67 -30.19
N SER A 30 19.93 -14.74 -30.20
CA SER A 30 21.36 -14.69 -29.85
C SER A 30 22.32 -14.11 -30.91
N LEU A 31 21.84 -13.63 -32.06
CA LEU A 31 22.74 -13.16 -33.13
C LEU A 31 22.53 -11.71 -33.60
N TYR A 32 21.57 -10.97 -33.04
CA TYR A 32 21.11 -9.73 -33.71
C TYR A 32 21.16 -8.41 -32.93
N PHE A 33 21.72 -8.30 -31.72
CA PHE A 33 21.93 -6.95 -31.19
C PHE A 33 23.26 -6.81 -30.44
N SER A 34 24.17 -6.14 -31.14
CA SER A 34 25.44 -5.62 -30.67
C SER A 34 25.30 -4.80 -29.39
N SER A 35 26.28 -5.02 -28.52
CA SER A 35 26.66 -4.25 -27.33
C SER A 35 26.07 -2.84 -27.17
N GLU A 36 25.09 -2.73 -26.28
CA GLU A 36 25.02 -1.62 -25.32
C GLU A 36 24.84 -2.22 -23.93
N ASN A 37 25.93 -2.23 -23.14
CA ASN A 37 25.83 -2.43 -21.70
C ASN A 37 25.27 -1.16 -21.06
N PHE A 38 24.00 -0.86 -21.33
CA PHE A 38 23.23 -0.04 -20.41
C PHE A 38 22.96 -0.92 -19.20
N THR A 39 23.62 -0.63 -18.08
CA THR A 39 23.18 -1.15 -16.79
C THR A 39 21.72 -0.76 -16.65
N ARG A 40 20.80 -1.70 -16.90
CA ARG A 40 19.40 -1.54 -16.50
C ARG A 40 19.42 -1.48 -14.99
N VAL A 41 19.57 -0.28 -14.44
CA VAL A 41 19.06 0.00 -13.10
C VAL A 41 17.57 -0.24 -13.26
N ASN A 42 17.10 -1.40 -12.78
CA ASN A 42 15.70 -1.59 -12.53
C ASN A 42 15.37 -0.60 -11.40
N SER A 43 15.13 0.66 -11.76
CA SER A 43 14.46 1.62 -10.92
C SER A 43 13.03 1.11 -10.79
N GLN A 44 12.87 0.02 -10.05
CA GLN A 44 11.60 -0.37 -9.48
C GLN A 44 11.23 0.85 -8.64
N SER A 45 10.31 1.68 -9.15
CA SER A 45 9.91 2.89 -8.46
C SER A 45 9.49 2.47 -7.06
N GLN A 46 10.30 2.86 -6.07
CA GLN A 46 10.05 2.47 -4.70
C GLN A 46 8.76 3.17 -4.31
N GLY A 47 7.75 2.39 -3.94
CA GLY A 47 6.51 2.98 -3.46
C GLY A 47 6.80 3.78 -2.20
N HIS A 48 6.18 4.94 -2.06
CA HIS A 48 6.20 5.72 -0.83
C HIS A 48 4.83 5.63 -0.21
N TRP A 49 4.77 5.30 1.08
CA TRP A 49 3.55 5.26 1.87
C TRP A 49 3.70 6.13 3.11
N CYS A 50 2.60 6.71 3.57
CA CYS A 50 2.56 7.45 4.82
C CYS A 50 1.94 6.58 5.92
N ILE A 51 2.66 6.33 7.00
CA ILE A 51 2.17 5.59 8.18
C ILE A 51 2.16 6.48 9.41
N ALA A 52 1.35 6.13 10.41
CA ALA A 52 1.34 6.83 11.68
C ALA A 52 2.58 6.46 12.52
N ASN A 53 3.08 7.42 13.28
CA ASN A 53 4.15 7.19 14.23
C ASN A 53 3.61 6.44 15.46
N HIS A 54 4.24 5.31 15.81
CA HIS A 54 3.83 4.41 16.89
C HIS A 54 3.98 5.00 18.30
N VAL A 55 4.73 6.09 18.45
CA VAL A 55 4.92 6.79 19.74
C VAL A 55 3.79 7.79 20.03
N MET A 56 2.90 8.02 19.07
CA MET A 56 1.80 8.99 19.23
C MET A 56 0.68 8.43 20.11
N ASP A 57 0.04 9.31 20.85
CA ASP A 57 -1.10 9.00 21.69
C ASP A 57 -2.38 8.78 20.86
N ASN A 58 -3.33 8.04 21.43
CA ASN A 58 -4.56 7.67 20.74
C ASN A 58 -5.44 8.89 20.36
N GLU A 59 -5.40 9.98 21.14
CA GLU A 59 -6.18 11.19 20.83
C GLU A 59 -5.64 11.85 19.55
N ARG A 60 -4.32 11.98 19.44
CA ARG A 60 -3.67 12.48 18.23
C ARG A 60 -3.93 11.60 17.02
N LEU A 61 -3.84 10.28 17.18
CA LEU A 61 -4.14 9.34 16.11
C LEU A 61 -5.60 9.43 15.65
N GLN A 62 -6.55 9.61 16.57
CA GLN A 62 -7.95 9.80 16.21
C GLN A 62 -8.18 11.10 15.44
N LYS A 63 -7.55 12.21 15.85
CA LYS A 63 -7.59 13.47 15.10
C LYS A 63 -7.07 13.32 13.66
N ASN A 64 -6.02 12.51 13.46
CA ASN A 64 -5.51 12.23 12.12
C ASN A 64 -6.52 11.44 11.27
N ILE A 65 -7.18 10.44 11.87
CA ILE A 65 -8.26 9.67 11.22
C ILE A 65 -9.37 10.63 10.80
N ASP A 66 -9.90 11.42 11.73
CA ASP A 66 -11.02 12.32 11.50
C ASP A 66 -10.69 13.35 10.40
N PHE A 67 -9.50 13.94 10.45
CA PHE A 67 -9.02 14.86 9.42
C PHE A 67 -8.95 14.20 8.05
N ALA A 68 -8.27 13.05 7.95
CA ALA A 68 -8.11 12.35 6.67
C ALA A 68 -9.47 11.93 6.10
N CYS A 69 -10.34 11.32 6.93
CA CYS A 69 -11.66 10.85 6.52
C CYS A 69 -12.64 11.98 6.18
N SER A 70 -12.39 13.22 6.62
CA SER A 70 -13.14 14.39 6.14
C SER A 70 -12.82 14.76 4.69
N LYS A 71 -11.70 14.26 4.14
CA LYS A 71 -11.20 14.59 2.79
C LYS A 71 -11.21 13.41 1.83
N ILE A 72 -11.04 12.18 2.34
CA ILE A 72 -10.99 10.95 1.54
C ILE A 72 -11.97 9.89 2.07
N ASP A 73 -12.23 8.87 1.26
CA ASP A 73 -13.10 7.75 1.63
C ASP A 73 -12.37 6.73 2.53
N CYS A 74 -12.84 6.62 3.79
CA CYS A 74 -12.29 5.72 4.80
C CYS A 74 -13.05 4.39 4.97
N ARG A 75 -13.92 3.97 4.02
CA ARG A 75 -14.69 2.72 4.14
C ARG A 75 -13.86 1.47 4.43
N ILE A 76 -12.59 1.43 4.04
CA ILE A 76 -11.74 0.25 4.26
C ILE A 76 -11.30 0.07 5.71
N ILE A 77 -11.27 1.13 6.54
CA ILE A 77 -10.92 1.07 7.96
C ILE A 77 -12.14 1.01 8.88
N MET A 78 -13.34 1.29 8.37
CA MET A 78 -14.59 1.17 9.14
C MET A 78 -14.98 -0.30 9.34
N GLU A 79 -15.93 -0.56 10.25
CA GLU A 79 -16.40 -1.91 10.54
C GLU A 79 -16.83 -2.65 9.25
N GLY A 80 -16.31 -3.86 9.07
CA GLY A 80 -16.54 -4.65 7.86
C GLY A 80 -15.59 -4.37 6.70
N GLY A 81 -14.78 -3.31 6.80
CA GLY A 81 -13.70 -2.98 5.87
C GLY A 81 -12.54 -3.98 5.93
N SER A 82 -11.70 -3.98 4.87
CA SER A 82 -10.55 -4.90 4.73
C SER A 82 -9.38 -4.58 5.66
N CYS A 83 -9.32 -3.35 6.18
CA CYS A 83 -8.30 -2.81 7.07
C CYS A 83 -8.85 -2.47 8.45
N TYR A 84 -10.04 -2.97 8.82
CA TYR A 84 -10.60 -2.77 10.15
C TYR A 84 -9.79 -3.48 11.24
N ASP A 85 -9.27 -4.67 10.95
CA ASP A 85 -8.48 -5.45 11.90
C ASP A 85 -6.97 -5.22 11.68
N PRO A 86 -6.18 -5.01 12.76
CA PRO A 86 -6.62 -4.88 14.15
C PRO A 86 -7.33 -3.54 14.40
N ASN A 87 -8.36 -3.56 15.24
CA ASN A 87 -9.15 -2.38 15.60
C ASN A 87 -8.40 -1.51 16.62
N THR A 88 -7.38 -0.78 16.15
CA THR A 88 -6.59 0.16 16.95
C THR A 88 -6.50 1.51 16.22
N PRO A 89 -6.43 2.64 16.95
CA PRO A 89 -6.22 3.94 16.35
C PRO A 89 -4.96 4.01 15.50
N LEU A 90 -3.88 3.33 15.91
CA LEU A 90 -2.62 3.32 15.16
C LEU A 90 -2.76 2.70 13.76
N ASN A 91 -3.46 1.56 13.67
CA ASN A 91 -3.67 0.87 12.41
C ASN A 91 -4.62 1.65 11.49
N HIS A 92 -5.72 2.16 12.05
CA HIS A 92 -6.69 2.95 11.29
C HIS A 92 -6.09 4.27 10.81
N ALA A 93 -5.33 4.96 11.67
CA ALA A 93 -4.63 6.20 11.32
C ALA A 93 -3.61 5.97 10.22
N SER A 94 -2.78 4.93 10.32
CA SER A 94 -1.77 4.62 9.29
C SER A 94 -2.39 4.43 7.91
N VAL A 95 -3.52 3.71 7.83
CA VAL A 95 -4.23 3.50 6.57
C VAL A 95 -4.88 4.80 6.07
N ALA A 96 -5.56 5.55 6.94
CA ALA A 96 -6.22 6.82 6.57
C ALA A 96 -5.21 7.87 6.08
N MET A 97 -4.10 8.03 6.81
CA MET A 97 -3.01 8.93 6.48
C MET A 97 -2.37 8.57 5.14
N ASN A 98 -2.17 7.27 4.85
CA ASN A 98 -1.70 6.85 3.54
C ASN A 98 -2.70 7.20 2.43
N LEU A 99 -4.00 6.92 2.61
CA LEU A 99 -5.01 7.25 1.59
C LEU A 99 -5.03 8.75 1.27
N TYR A 100 -4.93 9.59 2.30
CA TYR A 100 -4.81 11.04 2.16
C TYR A 100 -3.52 11.41 1.42
N TYR A 101 -2.37 10.93 1.88
CA TYR A 101 -1.06 11.18 1.26
C TYR A 101 -1.01 10.82 -0.23
N GLN A 102 -1.59 9.68 -0.62
CA GLN A 102 -1.69 9.26 -2.02
C GLN A 102 -2.64 10.15 -2.83
N ALA A 103 -3.74 10.61 -2.22
CA ALA A 103 -4.70 11.49 -2.89
C ALA A 103 -4.14 12.89 -3.16
N GLN A 104 -3.24 13.37 -2.29
CA GLN A 104 -2.67 14.73 -2.36
C GLN A 104 -1.41 14.85 -3.22
N GLY A 105 -0.95 13.76 -3.84
CA GLY A 105 0.22 13.79 -4.72
C GLY A 105 1.55 13.44 -4.05
N ARG A 106 1.50 12.89 -2.82
CA ARG A 106 2.65 12.31 -2.12
C ARG A 106 3.74 13.32 -1.71
N HIS A 107 3.38 14.59 -1.47
CA HIS A 107 4.36 15.56 -1.00
C HIS A 107 4.71 15.29 0.47
N GLN A 108 5.94 15.61 0.88
CA GLN A 108 6.40 15.43 2.26
C GLN A 108 5.44 16.06 3.29
N ARG A 109 4.86 17.22 2.94
CA ARG A 109 3.91 17.95 3.79
C ARG A 109 2.60 17.20 4.00
N ASP A 110 2.17 16.39 3.03
CA ASP A 110 0.91 15.65 3.10
C ASP A 110 1.00 14.47 4.08
N CYS A 111 2.22 14.04 4.43
CA CYS A 111 2.47 13.05 5.49
C CYS A 111 2.88 13.68 6.82
N TYR A 112 2.87 15.01 6.96
CA TYR A 112 3.37 15.64 8.18
C TYR A 112 2.47 15.36 9.39
N PHE A 113 1.15 15.54 9.24
CA PHE A 113 0.14 15.35 10.31
C PHE A 113 0.63 15.90 11.66
N GLU A 114 1.16 17.13 11.66
CA GLU A 114 1.73 17.78 12.85
C GLU A 114 2.81 16.93 13.56
N GLY A 115 3.70 16.29 12.79
CA GLY A 115 4.81 15.47 13.26
C GLY A 115 4.46 14.01 13.57
N SER A 116 3.21 13.60 13.34
CA SER A 116 2.74 12.24 13.67
C SER A 116 2.78 11.26 12.50
N GLY A 117 3.16 11.68 11.30
CA GLY A 117 3.30 10.81 10.13
C GLY A 117 4.75 10.53 9.73
N LEU A 118 4.97 9.35 9.15
CA LEU A 118 6.27 8.85 8.71
C LEU A 118 6.14 8.30 7.29
N ILE A 119 7.06 8.66 6.40
CA ILE A 119 7.13 8.07 5.07
C ILE A 119 7.99 6.81 5.11
N THR A 120 7.45 5.71 4.60
CA THR A 120 8.15 4.44 4.42
C THR A 120 8.27 4.09 2.93
N VAL A 121 9.37 3.44 2.58
CA VAL A 121 9.61 2.82 1.25
C VAL A 121 9.32 1.32 1.24
N ILE A 122 8.95 0.77 2.40
CA ILE A 122 8.58 -0.63 2.59
C ILE A 122 7.06 -0.69 2.61
N ASP A 123 6.47 -1.53 1.75
CA ASP A 123 5.01 -1.73 1.68
C ASP A 123 4.48 -2.21 3.04
N PRO A 124 3.67 -1.39 3.75
CA PRO A 124 3.14 -1.74 5.07
C PRO A 124 1.88 -2.62 4.99
N SER A 125 1.51 -3.11 3.80
CA SER A 125 0.38 -4.01 3.60
C SER A 125 0.53 -5.31 4.38
N TYR A 126 -0.57 -5.77 5.00
CA TYR A 126 -0.60 -7.01 5.75
C TYR A 126 -1.92 -7.75 5.52
N GLY A 127 -1.87 -9.07 5.42
CA GLY A 127 -3.04 -9.90 5.15
C GLY A 127 -3.88 -9.35 3.98
N CYS A 128 -5.15 -9.03 4.28
CA CYS A 128 -6.10 -8.44 3.35
C CYS A 128 -6.12 -6.91 3.33
N CYS A 129 -5.43 -6.25 4.26
CA CYS A 129 -5.27 -4.81 4.25
C CYS A 129 -4.15 -4.45 3.28
N LYS A 130 -4.51 -3.89 2.12
CA LYS A 130 -3.56 -3.42 1.11
C LYS A 130 -3.47 -1.91 1.13
N TYR A 131 -2.29 -1.39 1.41
CA TYR A 131 -2.02 0.04 1.37
C TYR A 131 -1.96 0.50 -0.08
N GLN A 132 -2.80 1.48 -0.41
CA GLN A 132 -2.85 2.04 -1.74
C GLN A 132 -1.52 2.71 -2.10
N TYR A 133 -1.05 2.47 -3.33
CA TYR A 133 0.01 3.25 -3.98
C TYR A 133 -0.54 3.76 -5.32
N ARG A 134 -0.65 5.08 -5.50
CA ARG A 134 -1.10 5.68 -6.77
C ARG A 134 0.14 5.94 -7.63
N LYS A 135 0.16 5.34 -8.83
CA LYS A 135 1.22 5.53 -9.83
C LYS A 135 1.08 6.88 -10.50
#